data_AF-A0A2R3QST4-F1
#
_entry.id   AF-A0A2R3QST4-F1
#
_cell.length_a   1.000
_cell.length_b   1.000
_cell.length_c   1.000
_cell.angle_alpha   90.00
_cell.angle_beta   90.00
_cell.angle_gamma   90.00
#
_symmetry.space_group_name_H-M   'P 1'
#
loop_
_entity.id
_entity.type
_entity.pdbx_description
1 polymer ?
#
loop_
_entity_poly.entity_id
_entity_poly.type
_entity_poly.pdbx_seq_one_letter_code
_entity_poly.pdbx_strand_id
1 'polypeptide(L)'
;MPGCKKCGIEIALSFFYRHLSKCAPDTFAELPPHAKYWAPHEFVKRGYFNQFPGIQDPLKLKKDVIWEALGEPWIRKSVDTALTKILSSPHKLQDFDHVAFKTRIFISQDVIQPSVYYRKMSQGEWDAVKNLPNPFQGTFNHINTDHYRYWMSSSLRKVSAFGNANATDAEGIIVKITFSQDPLLKFALRLAAHQKSGVQADASKVAVHREGFAEIGNMSTDTDLAEVLVPTRLHHNLGFTSAQAAELNGIKQSFVSL
;
A
#
# COMPACT_ATOMS: atom_id res chain seq x y z
N MET A 1 19.73 -14.15 -21.68
CA MET A 1 19.47 -14.60 -20.28
C MET A 1 18.04 -14.24 -19.91
N PRO A 2 17.12 -15.19 -19.68
CA PRO A 2 15.76 -14.87 -19.28
C PRO A 2 15.72 -14.60 -17.76
N GLY A 3 15.46 -13.34 -17.40
CA GLY A 3 15.38 -12.85 -16.04
C GLY A 3 14.10 -13.28 -15.32
N CYS A 4 14.29 -13.81 -14.12
CA CYS A 4 13.31 -14.41 -13.22
C CYS A 4 12.15 -13.46 -12.85
N LYS A 5 10.90 -13.86 -13.15
CA LYS A 5 9.64 -13.14 -12.80
C LYS A 5 9.11 -13.47 -11.39
N LYS A 6 9.93 -13.88 -10.41
CA LYS A 6 9.45 -14.42 -9.11
C LYS A 6 9.68 -13.59 -7.84
N CYS A 7 10.26 -12.38 -7.88
CA CYS A 7 10.73 -11.72 -6.64
C CYS A 7 9.67 -11.02 -5.74
N GLY A 8 8.38 -11.01 -6.06
CA GLY A 8 7.39 -10.28 -5.24
C GLY A 8 6.79 -11.08 -4.07
N ILE A 9 6.49 -12.36 -4.28
CA ILE A 9 5.77 -13.21 -3.31
C ILE A 9 6.75 -14.00 -2.44
N GLU A 10 7.95 -14.29 -2.94
CA GLU A 10 8.97 -15.07 -2.22
C GLU A 10 9.52 -14.34 -1.00
N ILE A 11 9.54 -13.00 -0.97
CA ILE A 11 10.16 -12.24 0.14
C ILE A 11 9.29 -12.28 1.41
N ALA A 12 7.96 -12.10 1.31
CA ALA A 12 7.06 -12.15 2.46
C ALA A 12 6.89 -13.57 3.03
N LEU A 13 6.88 -14.57 2.15
CA LEU A 13 6.91 -15.97 2.54
C LEU A 13 8.26 -16.32 3.20
N SER A 14 9.38 -15.76 2.72
CA SER A 14 10.71 -16.07 3.27
C SER A 14 10.87 -15.67 4.74
N PHE A 15 10.18 -14.62 5.23
CA PHE A 15 10.26 -14.23 6.64
C PHE A 15 9.41 -15.13 7.54
N PHE A 16 8.19 -15.47 7.11
CA PHE A 16 7.38 -16.46 7.82
C PHE A 16 8.08 -17.82 7.88
N TYR A 17 8.67 -18.27 6.78
CA TYR A 17 9.44 -19.52 6.74
C TYR A 17 10.75 -19.47 7.51
N ARG A 18 11.48 -18.34 7.49
CA ARG A 18 12.68 -18.17 8.34
C ARG A 18 12.32 -18.14 9.82
N HIS A 19 11.17 -17.59 10.18
CA HIS A 19 10.70 -17.60 11.55
C HIS A 19 10.28 -19.01 11.98
N LEU A 20 9.51 -19.72 11.15
CA LEU A 20 9.12 -21.11 11.40
C LEU A 20 10.33 -22.05 11.47
N SER A 21 11.29 -21.93 10.55
CA SER A 21 12.50 -22.77 10.56
C SER A 21 13.42 -22.51 11.75
N LYS A 22 13.33 -21.34 12.39
CA LYS A 22 14.07 -21.00 13.62
C LYS A 22 13.32 -21.40 14.89
N CYS A 23 12.01 -21.23 14.93
CA CYS A 23 11.21 -21.40 16.14
C CYS A 23 10.61 -22.81 16.29
N ALA A 24 10.50 -23.56 15.19
CA ALA A 24 9.94 -24.92 15.16
C ALA A 24 10.52 -25.73 13.98
N PRO A 25 11.84 -26.01 13.97
CA PRO A 25 12.53 -26.66 12.84
C PRO A 25 11.97 -28.04 12.52
N ASP A 26 11.58 -28.83 13.53
CA ASP A 26 11.08 -30.19 13.35
C ASP A 26 9.69 -30.21 12.70
N THR A 27 8.76 -29.36 13.17
CA THR A 27 7.44 -29.18 12.56
C THR A 27 7.56 -28.62 11.14
N PHE A 28 8.56 -27.78 10.87
CA PHE A 28 8.79 -27.24 9.53
C PHE A 28 9.25 -28.32 8.54
N ALA A 29 10.04 -29.30 8.99
CA ALA A 29 10.49 -30.43 8.18
C ALA A 29 9.36 -31.40 7.80
N GLU A 30 8.29 -31.46 8.60
CA GLU A 30 7.12 -32.32 8.38
C GLU A 30 6.07 -31.69 7.44
N LEU A 31 6.24 -30.43 7.03
CA LEU A 31 5.31 -29.79 6.11
C LEU A 31 5.37 -30.40 4.71
N PRO A 32 4.22 -30.51 4.00
CA PRO A 32 4.21 -30.94 2.62
C PRO A 32 5.15 -30.09 1.76
N PRO A 33 5.82 -30.63 0.73
CA PRO A 33 6.76 -29.87 -0.11
C PRO A 33 6.17 -28.62 -0.79
N HIS A 34 4.85 -28.58 -0.95
CA HIS A 34 4.10 -27.47 -1.52
C HIS A 34 3.63 -26.43 -0.47
N ALA A 35 3.75 -26.72 0.83
CA ALA A 35 3.36 -25.82 1.90
C ALA A 35 4.11 -24.49 1.81
N LYS A 36 5.36 -24.47 1.31
CA LYS A 36 6.17 -23.26 1.08
C LYS A 36 5.55 -22.15 0.23
N TYR A 37 4.41 -22.44 -0.42
CA TYR A 37 3.65 -21.50 -1.25
C TYR A 37 2.36 -21.01 -0.58
N TRP A 38 2.00 -21.55 0.58
CA TRP A 38 0.80 -21.16 1.32
C TRP A 38 0.96 -19.77 1.92
N ALA A 39 -0.07 -18.94 1.76
CA ALA A 39 -0.18 -17.70 2.52
C ALA A 39 -0.38 -18.00 4.02
N PRO A 40 0.00 -17.11 4.95
CA PRO A 40 -0.11 -17.36 6.39
C PRO A 40 -1.51 -17.78 6.88
N HIS A 41 -2.58 -17.26 6.27
CA HIS A 41 -3.95 -17.63 6.62
C HIS A 41 -4.34 -19.07 6.22
N GLU A 42 -3.65 -19.66 5.21
CA GLU A 42 -3.87 -21.06 4.80
C GLU A 42 -3.33 -22.05 5.85
N PHE A 43 -2.29 -21.69 6.61
CA PHE A 43 -1.81 -22.50 7.74
C PHE A 43 -2.82 -22.57 8.89
N VAL A 44 -3.54 -21.47 9.14
CA VAL A 44 -4.62 -21.39 10.13
C VAL A 44 -5.79 -22.27 9.69
N LYS A 45 -6.26 -22.11 8.44
CA LYS A 45 -7.37 -22.91 7.88
C LYS A 45 -7.10 -24.41 7.88
N ARG A 46 -5.83 -24.81 7.67
CA ARG A 46 -5.42 -26.21 7.56
C ARG A 46 -5.03 -26.84 8.90
N GLY A 47 -5.22 -26.14 10.03
CA GLY A 47 -5.00 -26.68 11.37
C GLY A 47 -3.54 -26.84 11.79
N TYR A 48 -2.58 -26.45 10.94
CA TYR A 48 -1.15 -26.53 11.25
C TYR A 48 -0.72 -25.55 12.34
N PHE A 49 -1.51 -24.50 12.59
CA PHE A 49 -1.21 -23.52 13.63
C PHE A 49 -1.13 -24.15 15.04
N ASN A 50 -1.92 -25.20 15.30
CA ASN A 50 -1.92 -25.92 16.59
C ASN A 50 -0.70 -26.83 16.77
N GLN A 51 0.11 -27.04 15.72
CA GLN A 51 1.32 -27.87 15.75
C GLN A 51 2.60 -27.05 16.00
N PHE A 52 2.49 -25.71 16.13
CA PHE A 52 3.62 -24.83 16.42
C PHE A 52 3.56 -24.34 17.89
N PRO A 53 4.17 -25.05 18.85
CA PRO A 53 4.12 -24.71 20.28
C PRO A 53 4.73 -23.34 20.63
N GLY A 54 5.45 -22.69 19.71
CA GLY A 54 5.98 -21.34 19.86
C GLY A 54 4.96 -20.19 19.63
N ILE A 55 3.79 -20.47 19.06
CA ILE A 55 2.72 -19.49 18.77
C ILE A 55 1.52 -19.70 19.71
N GLN A 56 1.77 -19.83 21.02
CA GLN A 56 0.71 -20.09 22.00
C GLN A 56 0.11 -18.84 22.64
N ASP A 57 0.69 -17.66 22.44
CA ASP A 57 0.18 -16.41 23.02
C ASP A 57 -0.19 -15.38 21.93
N PRO A 58 -1.48 -15.20 21.63
CA PRO A 58 -1.96 -14.17 20.71
C PRO A 58 -1.49 -12.75 21.11
N LEU A 59 -1.31 -12.46 22.40
CA LEU A 59 -0.82 -11.16 22.87
C LEU A 59 0.67 -10.98 22.55
N LYS A 60 1.46 -12.06 22.62
CA LYS A 60 2.86 -12.05 22.21
C LYS A 60 3.00 -11.72 20.73
N LEU A 61 2.23 -12.36 19.86
CA LEU A 61 2.26 -12.07 18.41
C LEU A 61 1.94 -10.59 18.12
N LYS A 62 0.96 -10.02 18.82
CA LYS A 62 0.62 -8.59 18.69
C LYS A 62 1.77 -7.69 19.13
N LYS A 63 2.43 -8.01 20.26
CA LYS A 63 3.61 -7.29 20.74
C LYS A 63 4.75 -7.38 19.75
N ASP A 64 5.04 -8.56 19.23
CA ASP A 64 6.14 -8.80 18.30
C ASP A 64 5.94 -7.98 17.00
N VAL A 65 4.72 -7.91 16.47
CA VAL A 65 4.40 -7.06 15.30
C VAL A 65 4.57 -5.58 15.59
N ILE A 66 4.21 -5.11 16.80
CA ILE A 66 4.41 -3.70 17.18
C ILE A 66 5.91 -3.41 17.35
N TRP A 67 6.67 -4.31 17.97
CA TRP A 67 8.11 -4.17 18.12
C TRP A 67 8.85 -4.19 16.79
N GLU A 68 8.42 -5.04 15.85
CA GLU A 68 8.92 -5.04 14.46
C GLU A 68 8.75 -3.65 13.85
N ALA A 69 7.54 -3.07 13.90
CA ALA A 69 7.30 -1.73 13.39
C ALA A 69 8.16 -0.65 14.07
N LEU A 70 8.30 -0.68 15.40
CA LEU A 70 9.12 0.29 16.13
C LEU A 70 10.61 0.22 15.75
N GLY A 71 11.07 -0.90 15.20
CA GLY A 71 12.43 -1.05 14.67
C GLY A 71 12.64 -0.47 13.28
N GLU A 72 11.58 -0.10 12.56
CA GLU A 72 11.67 0.29 11.16
C GLU A 72 11.97 1.79 10.99
N PRO A 73 13.07 2.19 10.31
CA PRO A 73 13.49 3.59 10.19
C PRO A 73 12.50 4.55 9.51
N TRP A 74 11.47 4.04 8.83
CA TRP A 74 10.46 4.84 8.13
C TRP A 74 9.19 5.09 8.96
N ILE A 75 9.08 4.53 10.17
CA ILE A 75 7.93 4.78 11.02
C ILE A 75 7.99 6.21 11.58
N ARG A 76 6.91 6.96 11.36
CA ARG A 76 6.74 8.33 11.85
C ARG A 76 6.75 8.37 13.38
N LYS A 77 7.36 9.41 13.96
CA LYS A 77 7.44 9.59 15.43
C LYS A 77 6.07 9.62 16.11
N SER A 78 5.06 10.18 15.44
CA SER A 78 3.67 10.20 15.95
C SER A 78 3.08 8.78 16.04
N VAL A 79 3.43 7.91 15.09
CA VAL A 79 3.02 6.50 15.05
C VAL A 79 3.79 5.70 16.09
N ASP A 80 5.09 5.89 16.21
CA ASP A 80 5.94 5.33 17.28
C ASP A 80 5.33 5.59 18.67
N THR A 81 4.93 6.83 18.93
CA THR A 81 4.28 7.22 20.19
C THR A 81 2.94 6.49 20.39
N ALA A 82 2.16 6.32 19.33
CA ALA A 82 0.88 5.61 19.39
C ALA A 82 1.07 4.11 19.66
N LEU A 83 2.03 3.48 19.00
CA LEU A 83 2.39 2.07 19.16
C LEU A 83 2.93 1.79 20.57
N THR A 84 3.80 2.64 21.09
CA THR A 84 4.30 2.56 22.47
C THR A 84 3.14 2.63 23.49
N LYS A 85 2.14 3.49 23.25
CA LYS A 85 0.93 3.55 24.09
C LYS A 85 0.08 2.28 24.02
N ILE A 86 0.05 1.59 22.87
CA ILE A 86 -0.65 0.30 22.74
C ILE A 86 0.08 -0.77 23.55
N LEU A 87 1.41 -0.85 23.46
CA LEU A 87 2.22 -1.80 24.23
C LEU A 87 2.05 -1.65 25.75
N SER A 88 1.92 -0.41 26.22
CA SER A 88 1.74 -0.10 27.65
C SER A 88 0.30 -0.27 28.15
N SER A 89 -0.66 -0.68 27.31
CA SER A 89 -2.08 -0.77 27.67
C SER A 89 -2.66 -2.14 27.29
N PRO A 90 -2.91 -3.04 28.27
CA PRO A 90 -3.42 -4.39 28.01
C PRO A 90 -4.70 -4.41 27.18
N HIS A 91 -5.65 -3.52 27.46
CA HIS A 91 -6.91 -3.41 26.72
C HIS A 91 -6.70 -3.00 25.26
N LYS A 92 -5.86 -1.99 25.00
CA LYS A 92 -5.56 -1.56 23.62
C LYS A 92 -4.82 -2.64 22.84
N LEU A 93 -3.96 -3.40 23.50
CA LEU A 93 -3.29 -4.54 22.89
C LEU A 93 -4.27 -5.66 22.54
N GLN A 94 -5.28 -5.92 23.38
CA GLN A 94 -6.35 -6.87 23.06
C GLN A 94 -7.17 -6.46 21.84
N ASP A 95 -7.44 -5.18 21.66
CA ASP A 95 -8.19 -4.66 20.51
C ASP A 95 -7.34 -4.44 19.25
N PHE A 96 -6.02 -4.59 19.36
CA PHE A 96 -5.11 -4.35 18.26
C PHE A 96 -5.25 -5.42 17.16
N ASP A 97 -5.67 -4.97 15.97
CA ASP A 97 -5.68 -5.77 14.75
C ASP A 97 -4.26 -5.86 14.14
N HIS A 98 -3.48 -6.79 14.67
CA HIS A 98 -2.13 -7.04 14.20
C HIS A 98 -2.06 -7.57 12.76
N VAL A 99 -3.11 -8.22 12.23
CA VAL A 99 -3.10 -8.75 10.86
C VAL A 99 -3.22 -7.60 9.87
N ALA A 100 -4.18 -6.70 10.09
CA ALA A 100 -4.31 -5.49 9.29
C ALA A 100 -3.04 -4.63 9.43
N PHE A 101 -2.52 -4.44 10.63
CA PHE A 101 -1.32 -3.62 10.85
C PHE A 101 -0.08 -4.22 10.19
N LYS A 102 0.17 -5.52 10.32
CA LYS A 102 1.29 -6.20 9.66
C LYS A 102 1.22 -6.06 8.14
N THR A 103 0.02 -6.20 7.57
CA THR A 103 -0.21 -5.98 6.14
C THR A 103 0.17 -4.55 5.74
N ARG A 104 -0.19 -3.57 6.58
CA ARG A 104 0.12 -2.15 6.39
C ARG A 104 1.62 -1.85 6.49
N ILE A 105 2.36 -2.46 7.44
CA ILE A 105 3.84 -2.39 7.52
C ILE A 105 4.46 -2.82 6.20
N PHE A 106 4.02 -3.98 5.72
CA PHE A 106 4.56 -4.58 4.51
C PHE A 106 4.38 -3.72 3.26
N ILE A 107 3.30 -2.93 3.17
CA ILE A 107 3.06 -2.02 2.03
C ILE A 107 3.64 -0.61 2.23
N SER A 108 4.12 -0.25 3.43
CA SER A 108 4.70 1.06 3.77
C SER A 108 6.16 1.25 3.37
N GLN A 109 6.79 0.23 2.79
CA GLN A 109 8.20 0.22 2.43
C GLN A 109 8.56 1.34 1.43
N ASP A 110 9.86 1.49 1.19
CA ASP A 110 10.40 2.46 0.24
C ASP A 110 9.91 2.23 -1.20
N VAL A 111 9.76 3.32 -1.93
CA VAL A 111 9.37 3.32 -3.36
C VAL A 111 10.59 2.97 -4.21
N ILE A 112 10.61 1.74 -4.71
CA ILE A 112 11.71 1.26 -5.58
C ILE A 112 11.65 1.86 -6.99
N GLN A 113 10.45 2.15 -7.49
CA GLN A 113 10.21 2.68 -8.86
C GLN A 113 9.37 3.97 -8.79
N PRO A 114 10.00 5.14 -8.63
CA PRO A 114 9.27 6.39 -8.39
C PRO A 114 8.42 6.88 -9.56
N SER A 115 8.66 6.39 -10.78
CA SER A 115 7.89 6.73 -11.96
C SER A 115 6.73 5.77 -12.26
N VAL A 116 6.45 4.81 -11.35
CA VAL A 116 5.41 3.80 -11.56
C VAL A 116 4.32 3.93 -10.52
N TYR A 117 3.08 4.07 -10.99
CA TYR A 117 1.88 4.14 -10.17
C TYR A 117 0.85 3.10 -10.62
N TYR A 118 -0.08 2.83 -9.73
CA TYR A 118 -1.12 1.82 -9.88
C TYR A 118 -2.46 2.41 -9.47
N ARG A 119 -3.53 2.00 -10.14
CA ARG A 119 -4.91 2.31 -9.75
C ARG A 119 -5.80 1.11 -10.04
N LYS A 120 -6.74 0.84 -9.16
CA LYS A 120 -7.82 -0.13 -9.41
C LYS A 120 -9.02 0.63 -9.99
N MET A 121 -9.43 0.23 -11.19
CA MET A 121 -10.56 0.78 -11.94
C MET A 121 -11.72 -0.22 -11.97
N SER A 122 -12.94 0.26 -12.16
CA SER A 122 -14.03 -0.61 -12.57
C SER A 122 -13.82 -1.07 -14.03
N GLN A 123 -14.48 -2.16 -14.43
CA GLN A 123 -14.47 -2.60 -15.83
C GLN A 123 -14.97 -1.49 -16.77
N GLY A 124 -16.05 -0.79 -16.39
CA GLY A 124 -16.61 0.32 -17.17
C GLY A 124 -15.68 1.53 -17.29
N GLU A 125 -14.97 1.89 -16.21
CA GLU A 125 -13.95 2.95 -16.24
C GLU A 125 -12.82 2.58 -17.19
N TRP A 126 -12.33 1.33 -17.13
CA TRP A 126 -11.28 0.84 -18.02
C TRP A 126 -11.70 0.83 -19.49
N ASP A 127 -12.88 0.29 -19.80
CA ASP A 127 -13.37 0.19 -21.17
C ASP A 127 -13.57 1.56 -21.81
N ALA A 128 -13.93 2.57 -21.03
CA ALA A 128 -14.06 3.94 -21.49
C ALA A 128 -12.71 4.60 -21.84
N VAL A 129 -11.59 4.14 -21.29
CA VAL A 129 -10.29 4.86 -21.39
C VAL A 129 -9.17 4.10 -22.07
N LYS A 130 -9.22 2.76 -22.11
CA LYS A 130 -8.10 1.90 -22.53
C LYS A 130 -7.56 2.16 -23.94
N ASN A 131 -8.42 2.61 -24.84
CA ASN A 131 -8.07 2.88 -26.24
C ASN A 131 -7.92 4.38 -26.54
N LEU A 132 -8.02 5.25 -25.52
CA LEU A 132 -7.92 6.68 -25.73
C LEU A 132 -6.44 7.13 -25.78
N PRO A 133 -6.11 8.09 -26.66
CA PRO A 133 -4.78 8.70 -26.68
C PRO A 133 -4.49 9.50 -25.40
N ASN A 134 -5.54 9.99 -24.73
CA ASN A 134 -5.48 10.66 -23.44
C ASN A 134 -6.37 9.95 -22.40
N PRO A 135 -5.89 8.87 -21.78
CA PRO A 135 -6.68 8.09 -20.83
C PRO A 135 -7.04 8.89 -19.58
N PHE A 136 -6.21 9.85 -19.14
CA PHE A 136 -6.52 10.67 -17.97
C PHE A 136 -7.72 11.59 -18.22
N GLN A 137 -7.75 12.31 -19.34
CA GLN A 137 -8.93 13.10 -19.71
C GLN A 137 -10.16 12.21 -19.86
N GLY A 138 -9.99 11.03 -20.47
CA GLY A 138 -11.04 10.01 -20.54
C GLY A 138 -11.59 9.62 -19.17
N THR A 139 -10.72 9.37 -18.19
CA THR A 139 -11.17 9.02 -16.84
C THR A 139 -11.94 10.17 -16.20
N PHE A 140 -11.44 11.40 -16.27
CA PHE A 140 -12.13 12.56 -15.68
C PHE A 140 -13.50 12.80 -16.31
N ASN A 141 -13.63 12.58 -17.62
CA ASN A 141 -14.92 12.65 -18.32
C ASN A 141 -15.86 11.51 -17.88
N HIS A 142 -15.33 10.30 -17.65
CA HIS A 142 -16.12 9.13 -17.23
C HIS A 142 -16.67 9.28 -15.81
N ILE A 143 -15.85 9.73 -14.87
CA ILE A 143 -16.28 9.89 -13.47
C ILE A 143 -17.19 11.11 -13.26
N ASN A 144 -17.28 12.01 -14.25
CA ASN A 144 -18.18 13.17 -14.32
C ASN A 144 -18.28 13.99 -13.03
N THR A 145 -17.14 14.25 -12.40
CA THR A 145 -17.12 15.02 -11.16
C THR A 145 -15.86 15.85 -11.03
N ASP A 146 -16.01 17.18 -11.10
CA ASP A 146 -14.91 18.13 -10.88
C ASP A 146 -14.39 18.11 -9.43
N HIS A 147 -15.19 17.56 -8.50
CA HIS A 147 -14.88 17.53 -7.08
C HIS A 147 -14.24 16.23 -6.59
N TYR A 148 -14.06 15.21 -7.45
CA TYR A 148 -13.39 13.98 -7.04
C TYR A 148 -11.98 13.91 -7.62
N ARG A 149 -11.07 13.44 -6.77
CA ARG A 149 -9.67 13.23 -7.13
C ARG A 149 -9.48 11.86 -7.78
N TYR A 150 -8.78 11.84 -8.90
CA TYR A 150 -8.21 10.63 -9.47
C TYR A 150 -7.01 10.20 -8.62
N TRP A 151 -7.24 9.20 -7.77
CA TRP A 151 -6.21 8.62 -6.91
C TRP A 151 -5.43 7.52 -7.62
N MET A 152 -4.10 7.60 -7.53
CA MET A 152 -3.16 6.55 -7.93
C MET A 152 -2.12 6.32 -6.84
N SER A 153 -1.72 5.08 -6.63
CA SER A 153 -0.78 4.66 -5.59
C SER A 153 0.56 4.27 -6.18
N SER A 154 1.65 4.60 -5.50
CA SER A 154 2.97 4.05 -5.82
C SER A 154 3.11 2.55 -5.44
N SER A 155 2.15 1.97 -4.72
CA SER A 155 2.20 0.59 -4.23
C SER A 155 1.16 -0.31 -4.91
N LEU A 156 1.63 -1.26 -5.74
CA LEU A 156 0.78 -2.30 -6.34
C LEU A 156 0.08 -3.15 -5.27
N ARG A 157 0.82 -3.51 -4.22
CA ARG A 157 0.30 -4.35 -3.14
C ARG A 157 -0.87 -3.68 -2.45
N LYS A 158 -0.74 -2.38 -2.18
CA LYS A 158 -1.84 -1.58 -1.66
C LYS A 158 -3.05 -1.65 -2.58
N VAL A 159 -2.88 -1.31 -3.85
CA VAL A 159 -3.98 -1.30 -4.83
C VAL A 159 -4.65 -2.68 -4.96
N SER A 160 -3.87 -3.76 -4.81
CA SER A 160 -4.39 -5.14 -4.84
C SER A 160 -5.19 -5.51 -3.59
N ALA A 161 -4.87 -4.91 -2.44
CA ALA A 161 -5.50 -5.19 -1.14
C ALA A 161 -6.78 -4.37 -0.89
N PHE A 162 -6.99 -3.26 -1.61
CA PHE A 162 -8.20 -2.44 -1.44
C PHE A 162 -9.41 -3.05 -2.16
N GLY A 163 -10.50 -3.23 -1.41
CA GLY A 163 -11.85 -3.17 -1.95
C GLY A 163 -12.17 -1.71 -2.21
N ASN A 164 -12.35 -1.32 -3.46
CA ASN A 164 -12.75 0.05 -3.79
C ASN A 164 -14.26 0.13 -3.57
N ALA A 165 -14.78 1.04 -2.74
CA ALA A 165 -16.23 1.15 -2.54
C ALA A 165 -16.99 1.48 -3.85
N ASN A 166 -16.29 2.02 -4.86
CA ASN A 166 -16.82 2.26 -6.21
C ASN A 166 -16.54 1.12 -7.21
N ALA A 167 -15.80 0.08 -6.79
CA ALA A 167 -15.75 -1.19 -7.50
C ALA A 167 -16.47 -2.20 -6.61
N THR A 168 -17.76 -2.37 -6.85
CA THR A 168 -18.65 -3.30 -6.14
C THR A 168 -18.09 -4.72 -6.05
N ASP A 169 -17.11 -5.07 -6.87
CA ASP A 169 -16.69 -6.45 -7.06
C ASP A 169 -15.18 -6.64 -6.88
N ALA A 170 -14.82 -7.85 -6.47
CA ALA A 170 -13.45 -8.36 -6.41
C ALA A 170 -12.72 -8.32 -7.78
N GLU A 171 -13.41 -7.93 -8.86
CA GLU A 171 -13.00 -7.95 -10.27
C GLU A 171 -12.45 -6.62 -10.81
N GLY A 172 -12.16 -5.63 -9.96
CA GLY A 172 -11.59 -4.36 -10.44
C GLY A 172 -10.25 -4.55 -11.18
N ILE A 173 -10.10 -3.89 -12.34
CA ILE A 173 -8.90 -3.93 -13.17
C ILE A 173 -7.80 -3.08 -12.54
N ILE A 174 -6.63 -3.66 -12.31
CA ILE A 174 -5.46 -2.89 -11.87
C ILE A 174 -4.73 -2.35 -13.10
N VAL A 175 -4.67 -1.03 -13.21
CA VAL A 175 -3.90 -0.32 -14.22
C VAL A 175 -2.54 0.04 -13.66
N LYS A 176 -1.47 -0.34 -14.37
CA LYS A 176 -0.11 0.14 -14.18
C LYS A 176 0.14 1.33 -15.10
N ILE A 177 0.57 2.42 -14.51
CA ILE A 177 0.89 3.67 -15.17
C ILE A 177 2.40 3.92 -15.01
N THR A 178 3.11 4.05 -16.11
CA THR A 178 4.53 4.40 -16.12
C THR A 178 4.68 5.80 -16.67
N PHE A 179 5.46 6.63 -16.00
CA PHE A 179 5.74 8.01 -16.40
C PHE A 179 7.20 8.18 -16.83
N SER A 180 7.44 9.12 -17.76
CA SER A 180 8.80 9.53 -18.17
C SER A 180 9.50 10.37 -17.12
N GLN A 181 8.73 10.99 -16.22
CA GLN A 181 9.19 11.77 -15.10
C GLN A 181 8.40 11.35 -13.86
N ASP A 182 9.07 11.31 -12.71
CA ASP A 182 8.40 11.11 -11.42
C ASP A 182 7.32 12.19 -11.18
N PRO A 183 6.05 11.80 -11.03
CA PRO A 183 4.96 12.71 -10.69
C PRO A 183 5.21 13.53 -9.42
N LEU A 184 5.84 13.00 -8.37
CA LEU A 184 6.16 13.80 -7.18
C LEU A 184 7.03 15.01 -7.52
N LEU A 185 8.06 14.80 -8.35
CA LEU A 185 8.94 15.88 -8.80
C LEU A 185 8.23 16.82 -9.78
N LYS A 186 7.47 16.28 -10.73
CA LYS A 186 6.73 17.09 -11.72
C LYS A 186 5.74 18.05 -11.04
N PHE A 187 5.10 17.61 -9.96
CA PHE A 187 4.05 18.35 -9.27
C PHE A 187 4.50 18.95 -7.93
N ALA A 188 5.80 18.98 -7.62
CA ALA A 188 6.35 19.33 -6.30
C ALA A 188 5.77 20.63 -5.69
N LEU A 189 5.66 21.70 -6.49
CA LEU A 189 5.12 23.00 -6.04
C LEU A 189 3.60 23.02 -5.79
N ARG A 190 2.90 21.97 -6.22
CA ARG A 190 1.44 21.80 -6.09
C ARG A 190 1.06 20.71 -5.09
N LEU A 191 2.03 19.98 -4.53
CA LEU A 191 1.76 18.94 -3.54
C LEU A 191 1.19 19.54 -2.26
N ALA A 192 0.19 18.89 -1.69
CA ALA A 192 -0.36 19.23 -0.39
C ALA A 192 -0.88 17.99 0.34
N ALA A 193 -0.79 17.99 1.67
CA ALA A 193 -1.36 16.94 2.50
C ALA A 193 -2.89 16.90 2.36
N HIS A 194 -3.48 15.72 2.09
CA HIS A 194 -4.87 15.63 1.65
C HIS A 194 -5.93 16.10 2.66
N GLN A 195 -5.64 16.08 3.96
CA GLN A 195 -6.55 16.56 5.03
C GLN A 195 -6.25 17.99 5.46
N LYS A 196 -5.25 18.65 4.85
CA LYS A 196 -5.05 20.08 5.07
C LYS A 196 -6.28 20.82 4.54
N SER A 197 -6.79 21.74 5.34
CA SER A 197 -8.03 22.48 5.01
C SER A 197 -7.95 23.11 3.62
N GLY A 198 -9.04 23.01 2.86
CA GLY A 198 -9.16 23.52 1.48
C GLY A 198 -8.52 22.64 0.40
N VAL A 199 -7.63 21.70 0.72
CA VAL A 199 -6.92 20.91 -0.30
C VAL A 199 -7.88 20.07 -1.15
N GLN A 200 -8.91 19.45 -0.56
CA GLN A 200 -9.84 18.64 -1.35
C GLN A 200 -10.59 19.45 -2.41
N ALA A 201 -10.91 20.72 -2.13
CA ALA A 201 -11.64 21.60 -3.05
C ALA A 201 -10.73 22.38 -4.02
N ASP A 202 -9.42 22.45 -3.76
CA ASP A 202 -8.49 23.22 -4.59
C ASP A 202 -7.99 22.39 -5.79
N ALA A 203 -8.55 22.69 -6.96
CA ALA A 203 -8.19 22.06 -8.23
C ALA A 203 -6.75 22.33 -8.67
N SER A 204 -6.06 23.34 -8.12
CA SER A 204 -4.65 23.63 -8.42
C SER A 204 -3.68 22.70 -7.67
N LYS A 205 -4.15 21.96 -6.67
CA LYS A 205 -3.31 21.10 -5.81
C LYS A 205 -3.35 19.66 -6.25
N VAL A 206 -2.23 18.97 -6.05
CA VAL A 206 -2.12 17.52 -6.08
C VAL A 206 -2.08 17.02 -4.65
N ALA A 207 -3.10 16.27 -4.25
CA ALA A 207 -3.21 15.79 -2.88
C ALA A 207 -2.32 14.57 -2.65
N VAL A 208 -1.60 14.55 -1.53
CA VAL A 208 -0.79 13.41 -1.08
C VAL A 208 -1.45 12.81 0.15
N HIS A 209 -1.68 11.50 0.13
CA HIS A 209 -2.15 10.79 1.33
C HIS A 209 -1.54 9.42 1.47
N ARG A 210 -1.53 8.96 2.73
CA ARG A 210 -1.02 7.65 3.13
C ARG A 210 -2.05 6.82 3.91
N GLU A 211 -3.33 7.03 3.63
CA GLU A 211 -4.39 6.19 4.19
C GLU A 211 -4.23 4.72 3.82
N GLY A 212 -4.30 3.83 4.80
CA GLY A 212 -4.13 2.39 4.59
C GLY A 212 -2.67 1.92 4.48
N PHE A 213 -1.69 2.78 4.76
CA PHE A 213 -0.31 2.37 5.07
C PHE A 213 -0.16 2.18 6.60
N ALA A 214 0.99 1.69 7.07
CA ALA A 214 1.25 1.38 8.50
C ALA A 214 1.13 2.62 9.39
N GLU A 215 1.37 3.77 8.80
CA GLU A 215 1.14 5.04 9.44
C GLU A 215 -0.36 5.27 9.52
N ILE A 216 -0.84 5.64 10.71
CA ILE A 216 -2.23 6.07 10.90
C ILE A 216 -2.43 7.24 9.93
N GLY A 217 -3.19 6.98 8.86
CA GLY A 217 -3.04 7.56 7.52
C GLY A 217 -3.44 9.02 7.33
N ASN A 218 -3.47 9.77 8.42
CA ASN A 218 -3.84 11.17 8.43
C ASN A 218 -2.61 12.02 8.11
N MET A 219 -2.75 12.81 7.04
CA MET A 219 -1.75 13.80 6.62
C MET A 219 -2.49 15.12 6.50
N SER A 220 -2.25 16.03 7.43
CA SER A 220 -2.94 17.32 7.53
C SER A 220 -1.98 18.52 7.55
N THR A 221 -0.66 18.27 7.64
CA THR A 221 0.36 19.31 7.77
C THR A 221 1.43 19.21 6.68
N ASP A 222 2.18 20.29 6.48
CA ASP A 222 3.32 20.31 5.55
C ASP A 222 4.49 19.47 6.09
N THR A 223 4.60 19.29 7.41
CA THR A 223 5.54 18.36 8.04
C THR A 223 5.23 16.92 7.64
N ASP A 224 3.96 16.51 7.66
CA ASP A 224 3.56 15.16 7.19
C ASP A 224 3.95 14.95 5.74
N LEU A 225 3.77 15.98 4.90
CA LEU A 225 4.16 15.93 3.49
C LEU A 225 5.67 15.81 3.34
N ALA A 226 6.45 16.60 4.08
CA ALA A 226 7.90 16.57 4.04
C ALA A 226 8.45 15.17 4.37
N GLU A 227 7.90 14.48 5.38
CA GLU A 227 8.28 13.11 5.76
C GLU A 227 8.14 12.10 4.61
N VAL A 228 7.15 12.27 3.72
CA VAL A 228 6.96 11.40 2.55
C VAL A 228 7.98 11.68 1.44
N LEU A 229 8.48 12.92 1.38
CA LEU A 229 9.37 13.41 0.33
C LEU A 229 10.87 13.22 0.64
N VAL A 230 11.23 12.74 1.84
CA VAL A 230 12.60 12.42 2.30
C VAL A 230 13.26 11.34 1.41
N PRO A 231 14.61 11.24 1.31
CA PRO A 231 15.30 10.57 0.18
C PRO A 231 14.90 9.12 -0.14
N THR A 232 14.46 8.33 0.84
CA THR A 232 14.06 6.93 0.62
C THR A 232 12.62 6.78 0.09
N ARG A 233 11.84 7.87 0.05
CA ARG A 233 10.48 8.02 -0.49
C ARG A 233 9.55 6.89 -0.12
N LEU A 234 8.64 7.18 0.80
CA LEU A 234 7.70 6.18 1.27
C LEU A 234 6.54 6.00 0.30
N HIS A 235 5.98 4.79 0.26
CA HIS A 235 4.80 4.53 -0.55
C HIS A 235 3.64 5.44 -0.15
N HIS A 236 3.07 6.10 -1.15
CA HIS A 236 2.02 7.11 -1.02
C HIS A 236 1.01 6.99 -2.17
N ASN A 237 -0.08 7.76 -2.07
CA ASN A 237 -0.98 8.00 -3.20
C ASN A 237 -1.02 9.49 -3.54
N LEU A 238 -1.25 9.74 -4.81
CA LEU A 238 -1.43 11.06 -5.40
C LEU A 238 -2.84 11.18 -5.95
N GLY A 239 -3.51 12.29 -5.63
CA GLY A 239 -4.87 12.61 -6.04
C GLY A 239 -4.89 13.84 -6.92
N PHE A 240 -5.32 13.67 -8.17
CA PHE A 240 -5.35 14.73 -9.19
C PHE A 240 -6.76 15.14 -9.54
N THR A 241 -6.95 16.37 -10.01
CA THR A 241 -8.21 16.80 -10.62
C THR A 241 -8.05 16.86 -12.15
N SER A 242 -9.16 17.13 -12.85
CA SER A 242 -9.17 17.35 -14.29
C SER A 242 -8.19 18.44 -14.74
N ALA A 243 -7.90 19.42 -13.87
CA ALA A 243 -6.94 20.49 -14.13
C ALA A 243 -5.49 19.98 -14.35
N GLN A 244 -5.14 18.77 -13.91
CA GLN A 244 -3.81 18.17 -14.16
C GLN A 244 -3.81 17.12 -15.29
N ALA A 245 -4.96 16.84 -15.93
CA ALA A 245 -5.09 15.74 -16.90
C ALA A 245 -4.11 15.87 -18.08
N ALA A 246 -4.00 17.06 -18.67
CA ALA A 246 -3.10 17.32 -19.79
C ALA A 246 -1.62 17.10 -19.42
N GLU A 247 -1.20 17.58 -18.26
CA GLU A 247 0.18 17.43 -17.79
C GLU A 247 0.51 15.98 -17.44
N LEU A 248 -0.41 15.24 -16.79
CA LEU A 248 -0.25 13.81 -16.54
C LEU A 248 -0.10 13.03 -17.85
N ASN A 249 -0.92 13.34 -18.86
CA ASN A 249 -0.82 12.68 -20.15
C ASN A 249 0.49 13.02 -20.87
N GLY A 250 0.99 14.26 -20.73
CA GLY A 250 2.26 14.70 -21.32
C GLY A 250 3.49 13.96 -20.79
N ILE A 251 3.45 13.47 -19.54
CA ILE A 251 4.54 12.67 -18.94
C ILE A 251 4.24 11.16 -18.92
N LYS A 252 3.11 10.71 -19.44
CA LYS A 252 2.73 9.29 -19.48
C LYS A 252 3.52 8.53 -20.55
N GLN A 253 4.25 7.49 -20.15
CA GLN A 253 4.88 6.54 -21.07
C GLN A 253 3.96 5.36 -21.39
N SER A 254 3.37 4.72 -20.37
CA SER A 254 2.49 3.56 -20.55
C SER A 254 1.28 3.60 -19.63
N PHE A 255 0.19 2.99 -20.08
CA PHE A 255 -1.07 2.86 -19.34
C PHE A 255 -1.69 1.52 -19.70
N VAL A 256 -1.42 0.50 -18.89
CA VAL A 256 -1.72 -0.90 -19.23
C VAL A 256 -2.39 -1.59 -18.05
N SER A 257 -3.32 -2.49 -18.32
CA SER A 257 -3.84 -3.41 -17.30
C SER A 257 -2.79 -4.45 -16.92
N LEU A 258 -2.81 -4.89 -15.65
CA LEU A 258 -1.98 -5.99 -15.13
C LEU A 258 -2.71 -7.32 -15.13
#